data_AF-A0A2V6R835-F1
#
_entry.id   AF-A0A2V6R835-F1
#
_cell.length_a   1.000
_cell.length_b   1.000
_cell.length_c   1.000
_cell.angle_alpha   90.00
_cell.angle_beta   90.00
_cell.angle_gamma   90.00
#
_symmetry.space_group_name_H-M   'P 1'
#
loop_
_entity.id
_entity.type
_entity.pdbx_description
1 polymer ?
#
loop_
_entity_poly.entity_id
_entity_poly.type
_entity_poly.pdbx_seq_one_letter_code
_entity_poly.pdbx_strand_id
1 'polypeptide(L)' 'MDLRQWITLLEKEGELRRITAEVDWDRELGAITRRVLEAKGPALLFERIKGYTKGRCTKLF' A
#
# COMPACT_ATOMS: atom_id res chain seq x y z
N MET A 1 -7.10 -8.19 -19.01
CA MET A 1 -6.19 -7.61 -18.00
C MET A 1 -7.03 -6.89 -16.98
N ASP A 2 -7.03 -7.35 -15.73
CA ASP A 2 -7.68 -6.69 -14.59
C ASP A 2 -6.62 -6.00 -13.73
N LEU A 3 -6.99 -4.95 -13.00
CA LEU A 3 -6.08 -4.21 -12.13
C LEU A 3 -5.41 -5.13 -11.08
N ARG A 4 -6.11 -6.17 -10.60
CA ARG A 4 -5.53 -7.17 -9.69
C ARG A 4 -4.46 -8.02 -10.36
N GLN A 5 -4.63 -8.36 -11.64
CA GLN A 5 -3.60 -9.09 -12.39
C GLN A 5 -2.34 -8.23 -12.57
N TRP A 6 -2.51 -6.92 -12.76
CA TRP A 6 -1.39 -5.99 -12.85
C TRP A 6 -0.65 -5.85 -11.51
N ILE A 7 -1.37 -5.80 -10.39
CA ILE A 7 -0.77 -5.82 -9.04
C ILE A 7 0.01 -7.13 -8.80
N THR A 8 -0.53 -8.29 -9.18
CA THR A 8 0.22 -9.56 -9.09
C THR A 8 1.48 -9.58 -9.95
N LEU A 9 1.46 -8.91 -11.10
CA LEU A 9 2.64 -8.78 -11.95
C LEU A 9 3.73 -7.96 -11.26
N LEU A 10 3.39 -6.80 -10.69
CA LEU A 10 4.33 -5.98 -9.93
C LEU A 10 4.90 -6.72 -8.71
N GLU A 11 4.08 -7.52 -8.02
CA GLU A 11 4.54 -8.35 -6.90
C GLU A 11 5.56 -9.40 -7.36
N LYS A 12 5.35 -10.01 -8.54
CA LYS A 12 6.31 -10.95 -9.13
C LYS A 12 7.61 -10.29 -9.55
N GLU A 13 7.56 -9.05 -10.04
CA GLU A 13 8.75 -8.29 -10.44
C GLU A 13 9.50 -7.68 -9.24
N GLY A 14 8.97 -7.81 -8.01
CA GLY A 14 9.57 -7.23 -6.81
C GLY A 14 9.31 -5.73 -6.63
N GLU A 15 8.51 -5.14 -7.52
CA GLU A 15 8.15 -3.72 -7.55
C GLU A 15 6.96 -3.40 -6.62
N LEU A 16 6.41 -4.40 -5.92
CA LEU A 16 5.34 -4.22 -4.93
C LEU A 16 5.72 -4.86 -3.60
N ARG A 17 5.54 -4.12 -2.51
CA ARG A 17 5.72 -4.60 -1.15
C ARG A 17 4.44 -4.46 -0.32
N ARG A 18 4.03 -5.57 0.29
CA ARG A 18 2.85 -5.64 1.16
C ARG A 18 3.20 -5.36 2.61
N ILE A 19 2.47 -4.43 3.21
CA ILE A 19 2.62 -4.05 4.62
C ILE A 19 1.43 -4.64 5.38
N THR A 20 1.70 -5.72 6.11
CA THR A 20 0.73 -6.42 6.97
C THR A 20 0.68 -5.86 8.39
N ALA A 21 1.66 -5.01 8.75
CA ALA A 21 1.66 -4.28 10.01
C ALA A 21 0.47 -3.33 10.08
N GLU A 22 -0.07 -3.13 11.28
CA GLU A 22 -1.09 -2.10 11.51
C GLU A 22 -0.43 -0.73 11.40
N VAL A 23 -0.92 0.07 10.45
CA VAL A 23 -0.41 1.42 10.16
C VAL A 23 -1.48 2.46 10.48
N ASP A 24 -1.12 3.54 11.15
CA ASP A 24 -2.02 4.66 11.39
C ASP A 24 -2.23 5.47 10.11
N TRP A 25 -3.49 5.78 9.79
CA TRP A 25 -3.79 6.59 8.61
C TRP A 25 -3.40 8.07 8.84
N ASP A 26 -3.40 8.54 10.09
CA ASP A 26 -3.00 9.90 10.42
C ASP A 26 -1.47 9.98 10.41
N ARG A 27 -0.94 10.68 9.41
CA ARG A 27 0.49 11.02 9.20
C ARG A 27 1.44 9.85 8.95
N GLU A 28 1.24 8.67 9.54
CA GLU A 28 2.15 7.53 9.43
C GLU A 28 2.16 6.95 8.01
N LEU A 29 0.98 6.74 7.41
CA LEU A 29 0.86 6.30 6.01
C LEU A 29 1.63 7.20 5.04
N GLY A 30 1.49 8.53 5.20
CA GLY A 30 2.18 9.52 4.40
C GLY A 30 3.70 9.52 4.63
N ALA A 31 4.13 9.37 5.88
CA ALA A 31 5.54 9.30 6.24
C ALA A 31 6.24 8.07 5.65
N ILE A 32 5.58 6.89 5.71
CA ILE A 32 6.09 5.65 5.13
C ILE A 32 6.20 5.79 3.60
N THR A 33 5.13 6.29 2.96
CA THR A 33 5.10 6.49 1.50
C THR A 33 6.19 7.46 1.06
N ARG A 34 6.38 8.57 1.78
CA ARG A 34 7.42 9.55 1.50
C ARG A 34 8.82 8.93 1.58
N ARG A 35 9.12 8.18 2.64
CA ARG A 35 10.43 7.52 2.80
C ARG A 35 10.73 6.51 1.71
N VAL A 36 9.73 5.73 1.30
CA VAL A 36 9.90 4.74 0.22
C VAL A 36 10.07 5.43 -1.13
N LEU A 37 9.32 6.51 -1.38
CA LEU A 37 9.49 7.32 -2.59
C LEU A 37 10.87 7.97 -2.67
N GLU A 38 11.38 8.52 -1.56
CA GLU A 38 12.74 9.10 -1.48
C GLU A 38 13.82 8.05 -1.74
N ALA A 39 13.60 6.82 -1.26
CA ALA A 39 14.47 5.68 -1.51
C ALA A 39 14.32 5.08 -2.93
N LYS A 40 13.44 5.63 -3.78
CA LYS A 40 13.03 5.03 -5.07
C LYS A 40 12.66 3.55 -4.93
N GLY A 41 12.01 3.22 -3.82
CA GLY A 41 11.62 1.87 -3.47
C GLY A 41 10.35 1.40 -4.18
N PRO A 42 9.97 0.13 -3.97
CA PRO A 42 8.80 -0.48 -4.60
C PRO A 42 7.49 0.17 -4.14
N ALA A 43 6.44 -0.01 -4.94
CA ALA A 43 5.09 0.40 -4.57
C ALA A 43 4.65 -0.29 -3.27
N LEU A 44 3.88 0.42 -2.45
CA LEU A 44 3.43 -0.08 -1.15
C LEU A 44 1.94 -0.44 -1.20
N LEU A 45 1.60 -1.62 -0.72
CA LEU A 45 0.23 -2.05 -0.50
C LEU A 45 -0.03 -2.24 0.99
N PHE A 46 -0.79 -1.35 1.60
CA PHE A 46 -1.15 -1.41 3.01
C PHE A 46 -2.41 -2.28 3.20
N GLU A 47 -2.29 -3.36 3.97
CA GLU A 47 -3.40 -4.29 4.20
C GLU A 47 -4.15 -4.04 5.51
N ARG A 48 -3.48 -3.40 6.49
CA ARG A 48 -4.05 -3.10 7.80
C ARG A 48 -3.84 -1.64 8.14
N ILE A 49 -4.88 -0.85 7.92
CA ILE A 49 -4.92 0.54 8.35
C ILE A 49 -5.76 0.61 9.62
N LYS A 50 -5.23 1.23 10.67
CA LYS A 50 -5.90 1.40 11.95
C LYS A 50 -7.24 2.11 11.75
N GLY A 51 -8.32 1.53 12.28
CA GLY A 51 -9.69 2.01 12.08
C GLY A 51 -10.35 1.56 10.76
N TYR A 52 -9.58 1.01 9.83
CA TYR A 52 -10.05 0.49 8.53
C TYR A 52 -9.66 -0.99 8.37
N THR A 53 -10.13 -1.83 9.30
CA THR A 53 -9.88 -3.28 9.31
C THR A 53 -10.92 -4.09 8.53
N LYS A 54 -12.05 -3.47 8.13
CA LYS A 54 -13.19 -4.12 7.47
C LYS A 54 -13.63 -3.42 6.18
N GLY A 55 -12.70 -3.21 5.24
CA GLY A 55 -13.13 -2.88 3.88
C GLY A 55 -12.12 -2.11 3.08
N ARG A 56 -11.95 -2.56 1.84
CA ARG A 56 -11.30 -1.85 0.73
C ARG A 56 -11.62 -0.36 0.86
N CYS A 57 -10.62 0.50 0.82
CA CYS A 57 -10.81 1.95 0.75
C CYS A 57 -11.64 2.28 -0.50
N THR A 58 -12.96 2.24 -0.39
CA THR A 58 -13.93 2.53 -1.46
C THR A 58 -14.43 3.97 -1.42
N LYS A 59 -13.90 4.79 -0.51
CA LYS A 59 -14.07 6.25 -0.53
C LYS A 59 -12.78 6.89 -1.04
N LEU A 60 -12.66 6.91 -2.36
CA LEU A 60 -12.01 8.02 -3.05
C LEU A 60 -13.07 9.13 -3.09
N PHE A 61 -12.65 10.36 -2.79
CA PHE A 61 -13.49 11.56 -2.80
C PHE A 61 -14.25 11.71 -4.11
#